data_AF-A0A5C6AZT6-F1
#
_entry.id   AF-A0A5C6AZT6-F1
#
_cell.length_a   1.000
_cell.length_b   1.000
_cell.length_c   1.000
_cell.angle_alpha   90.00
_cell.angle_beta   90.00
_cell.angle_gamma   90.00
#
_symmetry.space_group_name_H-M   'P 1'
#
loop_
_entity.id
_entity.type
_entity.pdbx_description
1 polymer ?
#
loop_
_entity_poly.entity_id
_entity_poly.type
_entity_poly.pdbx_seq_one_letter_code
_entity_poly.pdbx_strand_id
1 'polypeptide(L)'
;MLKNTSLVTFLCLLTAFIADIGLAQNARMPREDVIDVPAISEGLCVSNVFQSNMVLQRDKPIVIWGWADAGENVTVSLADQEQTATAAEDRTWKVSLPAMAVNTEPQTMTVRGASQTLTLNNILIGDLWVLGGQSNMEFPLDRVENGELEIISAHYPNIRILTVPAMNGPDQKEGFARLHEWSDWFGRHYRKGDWDECSPEIVRELSAIGYVFARRIHMASQVPMGVIDASRGGTTVETWTPDAVLRKIDSPQVKTVLQEWDQKVAAWDSQADLEQRIANHRQKVERFKKEGREMPAGETEPTDLRPGPAMDQNRPGNCFASMIGPLSGLKIKGAIFHQGYNNCFNGTEGTIMYRYVFPEMIASWRAAFDDPDMPFGILSLCTEGNVQTLENYCEMMANPGPFIREAQYQTFLDLYNAGDKNIGFTSTYDLRRRWYHPQLKIPAGERIARWALATQYGFERSIRWKPPMVTSINVADDHIELHLDEPASAVDDGGPILGFAVAGEDRKFHPAEAEHLVTGKNDRGQPQTDKKVLVLSSPMVAHPIHYRYAWGRSPLGNLQAERVTDIPFATQRSDDWSLENVPLGVHEEEITTKLDSQQQRKLLDALRKQDVERILRQAEELKAVAGGD
;
A
#
# COMPACT_ATOMS: atom_id res chain seq x y z
N MET A 1 44.71 -29.24 -54.12
CA MET A 1 45.40 -28.45 -53.09
C MET A 1 45.21 -29.13 -51.74
N LEU A 2 46.27 -29.18 -50.93
CA LEU A 2 46.47 -30.09 -49.81
C LEU A 2 45.66 -29.77 -48.54
N LYS A 3 45.52 -30.82 -47.71
CA LYS A 3 45.04 -30.87 -46.31
C LYS A 3 46.10 -30.41 -45.28
N ASN A 4 45.60 -30.13 -44.06
CA ASN A 4 46.10 -30.50 -42.71
C ASN A 4 46.84 -29.49 -41.78
N THR A 5 46.17 -29.23 -40.64
CA THR A 5 46.58 -29.22 -39.20
C THR A 5 47.75 -28.37 -38.65
N SER A 6 47.49 -27.60 -37.57
CA SER A 6 48.09 -27.83 -36.22
C SER A 6 47.56 -26.93 -35.09
N LEU A 7 47.65 -27.50 -33.88
CA LEU A 7 47.31 -27.10 -32.51
C LEU A 7 48.21 -25.98 -31.94
N VAL A 8 47.72 -25.20 -30.96
CA VAL A 8 48.56 -24.60 -29.90
C VAL A 8 47.84 -24.70 -28.55
N THR A 9 48.51 -25.34 -27.59
CA THR A 9 48.18 -25.48 -26.17
C THR A 9 49.12 -24.55 -25.38
N PHE A 10 48.63 -23.85 -24.35
CA PHE A 10 49.51 -23.22 -23.36
C PHE A 10 49.10 -23.60 -21.93
N LEU A 11 50.14 -23.94 -21.17
CA LEU A 11 50.16 -24.54 -19.84
C LEU A 11 50.58 -23.43 -18.84
N CYS A 12 49.88 -23.26 -17.72
CA CYS A 12 50.39 -22.48 -16.58
C CYS A 12 50.29 -23.29 -15.29
N LEU A 13 51.45 -23.44 -14.65
CA LEU A 13 51.69 -24.12 -13.39
C LEU A 13 51.11 -23.34 -12.19
N LEU A 14 50.46 -24.06 -11.28
CA LEU A 14 50.18 -23.63 -9.92
C LEU A 14 51.31 -24.09 -8.98
N THR A 15 51.84 -23.19 -8.17
CA THR A 15 52.62 -23.53 -6.97
C THR A 15 51.81 -23.16 -5.74
N ALA A 16 51.68 -24.12 -4.82
CA ALA A 16 51.04 -23.95 -3.52
C ALA A 16 52.05 -23.49 -2.46
N PHE A 17 51.60 -22.65 -1.52
CA PHE A 17 52.20 -22.52 -0.19
C PHE A 17 51.09 -22.49 0.86
N ILE A 18 51.38 -23.11 2.00
CA ILE A 18 50.46 -23.57 3.05
C ILE A 18 50.23 -22.50 4.13
N ALA A 19 48.97 -22.43 4.55
CA ALA A 19 48.35 -22.07 5.84
C ALA A 19 48.96 -21.00 6.75
N ASP A 20 48.09 -20.07 7.17
CA ASP A 20 48.04 -19.64 8.56
C ASP A 20 46.59 -19.62 9.08
N ILE A 21 46.46 -20.00 10.35
CA ILE A 21 45.22 -20.40 11.03
C ILE A 21 44.63 -19.20 11.79
N GLY A 22 43.30 -19.09 11.76
CA GLY A 22 42.53 -18.50 12.86
C GLY A 22 41.91 -17.14 12.59
N LEU A 23 40.59 -17.13 12.42
CA LEU A 23 39.62 -16.46 13.28
C LEU A 23 38.24 -16.67 12.66
N ALA A 24 37.31 -17.21 13.46
CA ALA A 24 35.91 -17.36 13.08
C ALA A 24 35.33 -15.99 12.71
N GLN A 25 35.08 -15.78 11.42
CA GLN A 25 34.29 -14.65 10.94
C GLN A 25 32.86 -15.13 10.81
N ASN A 26 31.95 -14.45 11.52
CA ASN A 26 30.54 -14.36 11.16
C ASN A 26 30.45 -14.33 9.63
N ALA A 27 29.68 -15.22 9.01
CA ALA A 27 29.43 -15.16 7.57
C ALA A 27 28.69 -13.84 7.28
N ARG A 28 29.47 -12.77 7.09
CA ARG A 28 29.01 -11.49 6.59
C ARG A 28 28.51 -11.77 5.18
N MET A 29 27.32 -11.25 4.88
CA MET A 29 26.86 -11.10 3.51
C MET A 29 28.01 -10.57 2.63
N PRO A 30 28.12 -10.99 1.36
CA PRO A 30 29.21 -10.55 0.50
C PRO A 30 29.40 -9.04 0.62
N ARG A 31 30.65 -8.57 0.83
CA ARG A 31 30.93 -7.15 1.10
C ARG A 31 30.51 -6.20 -0.05
N GLU A 32 30.26 -6.76 -1.22
CA GLU A 32 29.70 -6.09 -2.40
C GLU A 32 28.20 -5.77 -2.27
N ASP A 33 27.50 -6.41 -1.32
CA ASP A 33 26.03 -6.39 -1.17
C ASP A 33 25.55 -5.60 0.05
N VAL A 34 26.42 -4.98 0.85
CA VAL A 34 26.02 -4.03 1.91
C VAL A 34 27.16 -3.03 2.20
N ILE A 35 26.98 -1.78 1.78
CA ILE A 35 27.76 -0.66 2.32
C ILE A 35 26.96 -0.06 3.49
N ASP A 36 27.19 -0.56 4.70
CA ASP A 36 26.54 -0.04 5.90
C ASP A 36 27.20 1.28 6.33
N VAL A 37 26.45 2.36 6.26
CA VAL A 37 26.81 3.64 6.87
C VAL A 37 25.98 3.77 8.12
N PRO A 38 26.60 3.95 9.31
CA PRO A 38 25.88 3.96 10.57
C PRO A 38 24.76 5.01 10.56
N ALA A 39 23.63 4.66 11.16
CA ALA A 39 22.48 5.56 11.30
C ALA A 39 22.79 6.77 12.19
N ILE A 40 23.70 6.59 13.16
CA ILE A 40 24.16 7.60 14.13
C ILE A 40 25.65 7.38 14.37
N SER A 41 26.48 8.43 14.33
CA SER A 41 27.93 8.34 14.59
C SER A 41 28.35 9.09 15.86
N GLU A 42 29.59 8.85 16.32
CA GLU A 42 30.24 9.73 17.30
C GLU A 42 30.49 11.12 16.72
N GLY A 43 30.57 12.14 17.58
CA GLY A 43 30.71 13.55 17.18
C GLY A 43 29.50 14.11 16.44
N LEU A 44 29.74 15.16 15.65
CA LEU A 44 28.72 15.86 14.87
C LEU A 44 28.20 15.00 13.70
N CYS A 45 26.91 14.68 13.74
CA CYS A 45 26.17 14.06 12.64
C CYS A 45 24.75 14.63 12.52
N VAL A 46 24.14 14.46 11.35
CA VAL A 46 22.73 14.77 11.08
C VAL A 46 21.96 13.47 10.90
N SER A 47 20.63 13.49 11.13
CA SER A 47 19.79 12.36 10.76
C SER A 47 20.00 11.99 9.29
N ASN A 48 20.08 10.68 9.00
CA ASN A 48 20.31 10.16 7.66
C ASN A 48 19.19 10.50 6.67
N VAL A 49 18.06 11.05 7.11
CA VAL A 49 17.07 11.63 6.19
C VAL A 49 17.59 12.90 5.48
N PHE A 50 18.54 13.62 6.10
CA PHE A 50 19.13 14.83 5.54
C PHE A 50 20.42 14.52 4.80
N GLN A 51 20.40 14.69 3.48
CA GLN A 51 21.55 14.42 2.61
C GLN A 51 21.64 15.45 1.49
N SER A 52 22.71 15.38 0.71
CA SER A 52 22.75 16.04 -0.60
C SER A 52 21.65 15.48 -1.51
N ASN A 53 21.25 16.23 -2.54
CA ASN A 53 20.22 15.87 -3.52
C ASN A 53 18.78 15.77 -2.99
N MET A 54 18.50 16.16 -1.74
CA MET A 54 17.14 16.06 -1.18
C MET A 54 16.24 17.25 -1.57
N VAL A 55 14.94 17.11 -1.27
CA VAL A 55 13.97 18.21 -1.25
C VAL A 55 13.53 18.47 0.19
N LEU A 56 13.55 19.74 0.62
CA LEU A 56 12.96 20.19 1.87
C LEU A 56 11.58 20.80 1.63
N GLN A 57 10.66 20.60 2.56
CA GLN A 57 9.29 21.10 2.45
C GLN A 57 9.24 22.62 2.50
N ARG A 58 8.68 23.23 1.44
CA ARG A 58 8.38 24.67 1.35
C ARG A 58 7.22 25.07 2.26
N ASP A 59 7.12 26.37 2.52
CA ASP A 59 6.00 27.04 3.20
C ASP A 59 5.69 26.50 4.62
N LYS A 60 6.63 25.72 5.18
CA LYS A 60 6.64 25.24 6.57
C LYS A 60 8.04 25.48 7.16
N PRO A 61 8.20 25.67 8.48
CA PRO A 61 9.52 25.76 9.10
C PRO A 61 10.37 24.54 8.76
N ILE A 62 11.64 24.76 8.42
CA ILE A 62 12.57 23.68 8.10
C ILE A 62 13.24 23.22 9.39
N VAL A 63 12.86 22.02 9.83
CA VAL A 63 13.37 21.41 11.06
C VAL A 63 14.47 20.43 10.71
N ILE A 64 15.69 20.68 11.21
CA ILE A 64 16.86 19.83 11.03
C ILE A 64 17.30 19.31 12.40
N TRP A 65 17.68 18.03 12.48
CA TRP A 65 18.15 17.41 13.71
C TRP A 65 19.29 16.42 13.46
N GLY A 66 19.98 16.08 14.54
CA GLY A 66 21.10 15.16 14.53
C GLY A 66 21.67 14.94 15.92
N TRP A 67 22.94 14.54 15.97
CA TRP A 67 23.67 14.31 17.22
C TRP A 67 25.02 15.04 17.21
N ALA A 68 25.50 15.45 18.39
CA ALA A 68 26.79 16.08 18.61
C ALA A 68 27.28 15.77 20.04
N ASP A 69 28.43 16.27 20.47
CA ASP A 69 28.85 16.08 21.86
C ASP A 69 27.93 16.91 22.80
N ALA A 70 27.64 16.39 24.00
CA ALA A 70 26.74 17.07 24.93
C ALA A 70 27.25 18.50 25.27
N GLY A 71 26.36 19.50 25.17
CA GLY A 71 26.70 20.91 25.34
C GLY A 71 27.37 21.58 24.14
N GLU A 72 27.61 20.87 23.05
CA GLU A 72 28.16 21.44 21.81
C GLU A 72 27.15 22.36 21.13
N ASN A 73 27.61 23.53 20.66
CA ASN A 73 26.79 24.41 19.83
C ASN A 73 26.86 23.97 18.37
N VAL A 74 25.70 23.67 17.79
CA VAL A 74 25.52 23.29 16.39
C VAL A 74 24.79 24.39 15.65
N THR A 75 25.43 24.94 14.62
CA THR A 75 24.86 25.99 13.75
C THR A 75 24.52 25.42 12.39
N VAL A 76 23.27 25.61 11.95
CA VAL A 76 22.78 25.20 10.64
C VAL A 76 22.54 26.45 9.81
N SER A 77 23.14 26.49 8.62
CA SER A 77 22.95 27.56 7.63
C SER A 77 22.43 26.97 6.33
N LEU A 78 21.39 27.59 5.74
CA LEU A 78 20.79 27.22 4.46
C LEU A 78 20.32 28.49 3.76
N ALA A 79 20.77 28.70 2.51
CA ALA A 79 20.59 29.97 1.80
C ALA A 79 21.09 31.16 2.65
N ASP A 80 20.23 32.14 2.94
CA ASP A 80 20.52 33.31 3.76
C ASP A 80 20.09 33.16 5.23
N GLN A 81 19.59 31.98 5.61
CA GLN A 81 19.11 31.69 6.96
C GLN A 81 20.16 30.94 7.77
N GLU A 82 20.29 31.29 9.04
CA GLU A 82 21.19 30.63 9.99
C GLU A 82 20.52 30.55 11.37
N GLN A 83 20.67 29.41 12.04
CA GLN A 83 20.18 29.19 13.40
C GLN A 83 21.12 28.23 14.15
N THR A 84 21.19 28.39 15.47
CA THR A 84 22.06 27.59 16.35
C THR A 84 21.24 26.91 17.44
N ALA A 85 21.60 25.67 17.77
CA ALA A 85 21.11 24.94 18.93
C ALA A 85 22.27 24.39 19.74
N THR A 86 22.03 24.07 21.01
CA THR A 86 22.98 23.35 21.86
C THR A 86 22.54 21.89 21.96
N ALA A 87 23.47 20.96 21.76
CA ALA A 87 23.20 19.53 21.91
C ALA A 87 22.90 19.18 23.37
N ALA A 88 21.86 18.37 23.56
CA ALA A 88 21.41 17.90 24.86
C ALA A 88 22.35 16.83 25.43
N GLU A 89 22.08 16.41 26.68
CA GLU A 89 22.84 15.36 27.38
C GLU A 89 22.80 14.00 26.65
N ASP A 90 21.70 13.70 25.96
CA ASP A 90 21.54 12.51 25.11
C ASP A 90 22.18 12.67 23.72
N ARG A 91 22.98 13.73 23.52
CA ARG A 91 23.64 14.14 22.28
C ARG A 91 22.72 14.71 21.20
N THR A 92 21.40 14.69 21.37
CA THR A 92 20.49 15.19 20.33
C THR A 92 20.55 16.71 20.21
N TRP A 93 20.43 17.22 18.98
CA TRP A 93 20.23 18.65 18.72
C TRP A 93 19.17 18.83 17.64
N LYS A 94 18.47 19.96 17.70
CA LYS A 94 17.41 20.31 16.75
C LYS A 94 17.40 21.81 16.50
N VAL A 95 17.40 22.19 15.23
CA VAL A 95 17.32 23.57 14.75
C VAL A 95 16.07 23.74 13.91
N SER A 96 15.39 24.88 14.05
CA SER A 96 14.26 25.26 13.21
C SER A 96 14.60 26.53 12.44
N LEU A 97 14.78 26.41 11.13
CA LEU A 97 14.89 27.54 10.22
C LEU A 97 13.49 28.06 9.85
N PRO A 98 13.35 29.35 9.50
CA PRO A 98 12.09 29.90 8.98
C PRO A 98 11.57 29.15 7.76
N ALA A 99 10.27 29.28 7.49
CA ALA A 99 9.67 28.75 6.28
C ALA A 99 10.27 29.42 5.04
N MET A 100 10.57 28.61 4.02
CA MET A 100 11.12 29.06 2.75
C MET A 100 10.11 28.82 1.63
N ALA A 101 10.03 29.76 0.68
CA ALA A 101 9.26 29.60 -0.53
C ALA A 101 9.90 28.56 -1.47
N VAL A 102 9.15 28.11 -2.48
CA VAL A 102 9.65 27.22 -3.53
C VAL A 102 10.95 27.75 -4.14
N ASN A 103 11.93 26.86 -4.31
CA ASN A 103 13.21 27.18 -4.93
C ASN A 103 13.71 25.99 -5.75
N THR A 104 13.85 26.20 -7.06
CA THR A 104 14.33 25.22 -8.03
C THR A 104 15.85 25.28 -8.22
N GLU A 105 16.52 26.30 -7.68
CA GLU A 105 17.96 26.44 -7.76
C GLU A 105 18.63 25.65 -6.62
N PRO A 106 19.60 24.77 -6.93
CA PRO A 106 20.38 24.03 -5.94
C PRO A 106 20.94 24.90 -4.80
N GLN A 107 20.57 24.58 -3.56
CA GLN A 107 21.10 25.21 -2.35
C GLN A 107 22.14 24.30 -1.67
N THR A 108 23.01 24.93 -0.87
CA THR A 108 23.94 24.24 0.03
C THR A 108 23.54 24.50 1.47
N MET A 109 23.46 23.43 2.26
CA MET A 109 23.32 23.49 3.72
C MET A 109 24.67 23.21 4.36
N THR A 110 25.04 24.00 5.37
CA THR A 110 26.19 23.70 6.23
C THR A 110 25.73 23.48 7.67
N VAL A 111 26.19 22.40 8.29
CA VAL A 111 25.99 22.10 9.71
C VAL A 111 27.35 22.16 10.39
N ARG A 112 27.57 23.18 11.22
CA ARG A 112 28.85 23.47 11.88
C ARG A 112 28.75 23.18 13.36
N GLY A 113 29.61 22.29 13.84
CA GLY A 113 29.86 22.04 15.25
C GLY A 113 31.13 22.72 15.74
N ALA A 114 31.69 22.23 16.84
CA ALA A 114 32.89 22.78 17.47
C ALA A 114 34.15 22.61 16.62
N SER A 115 34.32 21.46 15.98
CA SER A 115 35.52 21.09 15.21
C SER A 115 35.25 20.60 13.79
N GLN A 116 33.99 20.28 13.47
CA GLN A 116 33.58 19.70 12.19
C GLN A 116 32.52 20.58 11.50
N THR A 117 32.53 20.56 10.17
CA THR A 117 31.45 21.14 9.36
C THR A 117 31.00 20.11 8.33
N LEU A 118 29.72 19.75 8.36
CA LEU A 118 29.07 18.92 7.35
C LEU A 118 28.51 19.84 6.26
N THR A 119 28.67 19.45 5.00
CA THR A 119 28.15 20.20 3.85
C THR A 119 27.25 19.28 3.03
N LEU A 120 26.00 19.68 2.85
CA LEU A 120 25.00 18.99 2.04
C LEU A 120 24.67 19.87 0.84
N ASN A 121 24.83 19.35 -0.37
CA ASN A 121 24.72 20.11 -1.62
C ASN A 121 23.47 19.70 -2.41
N ASN A 122 23.10 20.52 -3.39
CA ASN A 122 22.00 20.22 -4.32
C ASN A 122 20.66 19.99 -3.61
N ILE A 123 20.35 20.84 -2.64
CA ILE A 123 19.08 20.82 -1.91
C ILE A 123 18.09 21.74 -2.63
N LEU A 124 16.90 21.22 -2.91
CA LEU A 124 15.78 22.00 -3.45
C LEU A 124 14.75 22.30 -2.36
N ILE A 125 13.99 23.38 -2.52
CA ILE A 125 12.85 23.70 -1.65
C ILE A 125 11.56 23.47 -2.44
N GLY A 126 10.76 22.49 -2.03
CA GLY A 126 9.63 21.97 -2.81
C GLY A 126 8.61 21.24 -1.94
N ASP A 127 7.84 20.32 -2.51
CA ASP A 127 6.83 19.55 -1.78
C ASP A 127 7.33 18.12 -1.53
N LEU A 128 7.22 17.67 -0.28
CA LEU A 128 7.72 16.37 0.18
C LEU A 128 6.55 15.44 0.50
N TRP A 129 6.51 14.25 -0.10
CA TRP A 129 5.44 13.27 0.07
C TRP A 129 5.96 11.93 0.57
N VAL A 130 5.24 11.29 1.48
CA VAL A 130 5.56 9.94 1.97
C VAL A 130 4.66 8.90 1.30
N LEU A 131 5.26 7.83 0.80
CA LEU A 131 4.57 6.70 0.21
C LEU A 131 4.55 5.54 1.21
N GLY A 132 3.35 5.08 1.56
CA GLY A 132 3.16 4.01 2.53
C GLY A 132 2.34 2.86 2.00
N GLY A 133 2.46 1.71 2.67
CA GLY A 133 1.67 0.53 2.40
C GLY A 133 2.52 -0.67 2.07
N GLN A 134 1.98 -1.59 1.28
CA GLN A 134 2.63 -2.88 1.01
C GLN A 134 3.13 -3.03 -0.43
N SER A 135 3.32 -4.27 -0.86
CA SER A 135 3.93 -4.67 -2.13
C SER A 135 3.30 -4.09 -3.39
N ASN A 136 2.04 -3.62 -3.36
CA ASN A 136 1.46 -2.91 -4.51
C ASN A 136 1.89 -1.43 -4.58
N MET A 137 2.22 -0.80 -3.44
CA MET A 137 2.91 0.49 -3.39
C MET A 137 4.39 0.33 -3.73
N GLU A 138 5.08 -0.67 -3.18
CA GLU A 138 6.50 -0.97 -3.42
C GLU A 138 6.82 -1.38 -4.87
N PHE A 139 5.78 -1.74 -5.63
CA PHE A 139 5.96 -2.40 -6.92
C PHE A 139 6.69 -1.50 -7.94
N PRO A 140 7.82 -1.96 -8.50
CA PRO A 140 8.71 -1.11 -9.29
C PRO A 140 8.15 -0.80 -10.68
N LEU A 141 8.49 0.38 -11.18
CA LEU A 141 8.05 0.90 -12.48
C LEU A 141 8.43 -0.02 -13.66
N ASP A 142 9.55 -0.72 -13.62
CA ASP A 142 9.96 -1.62 -14.73
C ASP A 142 9.18 -2.95 -14.78
N ARG A 143 8.25 -3.18 -13.86
CA ARG A 143 7.39 -4.37 -13.83
C ARG A 143 5.92 -4.06 -14.10
N VAL A 144 5.58 -2.81 -14.41
CA VAL A 144 4.19 -2.40 -14.69
C VAL A 144 3.92 -2.23 -16.18
N GLU A 145 2.66 -2.31 -16.57
CA GLU A 145 2.27 -2.04 -17.95
C GLU A 145 2.54 -0.60 -18.33
N ASN A 146 3.12 -0.40 -19.53
CA ASN A 146 3.62 0.87 -20.03
C ASN A 146 4.72 1.52 -19.17
N GLY A 147 5.32 0.78 -18.22
CA GLY A 147 6.42 1.26 -17.40
C GLY A 147 7.65 1.66 -18.23
N GLU A 148 7.95 0.93 -19.30
CA GLU A 148 9.08 1.25 -20.20
C GLU A 148 8.96 2.65 -20.82
N LEU A 149 7.74 3.08 -21.19
CA LEU A 149 7.50 4.42 -21.74
C LEU A 149 7.72 5.52 -20.70
N GLU A 150 7.33 5.26 -19.46
CA GLU A 150 7.59 6.17 -18.34
C GLU A 150 9.09 6.23 -18.02
N ILE A 151 9.80 5.10 -18.06
CA ILE A 151 11.23 5.02 -17.76
C ILE A 151 12.06 5.81 -18.77
N ILE A 152 11.87 5.59 -20.07
CA ILE A 152 12.68 6.27 -21.10
C ILE A 152 12.44 7.78 -21.15
N SER A 153 11.33 8.26 -20.58
CA SER A 153 10.96 9.68 -20.57
C SER A 153 11.22 10.37 -19.22
N ALA A 154 11.75 9.65 -18.23
CA ALA A 154 11.93 10.14 -16.86
C ALA A 154 13.18 11.01 -16.67
N HIS A 155 13.24 12.14 -17.37
CA HIS A 155 14.30 13.14 -17.22
C HIS A 155 13.82 14.29 -16.31
N TYR A 156 13.60 13.99 -15.03
CA TYR A 156 13.02 14.94 -14.07
C TYR A 156 14.00 15.26 -12.92
N PRO A 157 15.03 16.09 -13.15
CA PRO A 157 15.98 16.49 -12.12
C PRO A 157 15.38 17.43 -11.06
N ASN A 158 14.08 17.63 -11.01
CA ASN A 158 13.40 18.29 -9.89
C ASN A 158 12.52 17.32 -9.09
N ILE A 159 12.54 16.03 -9.44
CA ILE A 159 11.96 14.95 -8.65
C ILE A 159 13.11 14.20 -7.98
N ARG A 160 13.05 14.09 -6.65
CA ARG A 160 14.01 13.38 -5.81
C ARG A 160 13.32 12.28 -5.06
N ILE A 161 13.98 11.14 -4.94
CA ILE A 161 13.44 9.98 -4.22
C ILE A 161 14.41 9.50 -3.14
N LEU A 162 13.83 9.12 -2.00
CA LEU A 162 14.49 8.37 -0.94
C LEU A 162 13.69 7.10 -0.66
N THR A 163 14.30 5.92 -0.79
CA THR A 163 13.69 4.65 -0.38
C THR A 163 14.17 4.27 1.01
N VAL A 164 13.26 4.15 1.97
CA VAL A 164 13.58 3.82 3.37
C VAL A 164 13.94 2.34 3.49
N PRO A 165 15.07 1.99 4.13
CA PRO A 165 15.41 0.62 4.46
C PRO A 165 14.33 -0.10 5.30
N ALA A 166 14.08 -1.37 4.98
CA ALA A 166 13.12 -2.19 5.70
C ALA A 166 13.71 -2.72 7.02
N MET A 167 13.73 -1.88 8.06
CA MET A 167 14.21 -2.26 9.40
C MET A 167 13.15 -3.02 10.21
N ASN A 168 13.54 -3.66 11.30
CA ASN A 168 12.65 -4.40 12.20
C ASN A 168 12.89 -4.04 13.67
N GLY A 169 11.91 -4.36 14.50
CA GLY A 169 11.98 -4.35 15.95
C GLY A 169 10.88 -3.52 16.60
N PRO A 170 10.69 -3.73 17.91
CA PRO A 170 9.61 -3.09 18.67
C PRO A 170 9.91 -1.63 18.99
N ASP A 171 11.19 -1.28 19.10
CA ASP A 171 11.63 0.04 19.51
C ASP A 171 11.64 0.99 18.33
N GLN A 172 11.16 2.21 18.58
CA GLN A 172 11.23 3.28 17.61
C GLN A 172 12.68 3.54 17.22
N LYS A 173 12.95 3.53 15.93
CA LYS A 173 14.27 3.81 15.35
C LYS A 173 14.39 5.31 15.13
N GLU A 174 15.57 5.86 15.46
CA GLU A 174 15.85 7.30 15.31
C GLU A 174 16.48 7.66 13.96
N GLY A 175 16.97 6.65 13.23
CA GLY A 175 17.62 6.80 11.93
C GLY A 175 17.68 5.46 11.21
N PHE A 176 18.13 5.48 9.96
CA PHE A 176 18.33 4.30 9.13
C PHE A 176 19.70 4.32 8.46
N ALA A 177 20.27 3.14 8.24
CA ALA A 177 21.53 3.00 7.50
C ALA A 177 21.32 3.24 6.00
N ARG A 178 22.40 3.51 5.28
CA ARG A 178 22.42 3.39 3.80
C ARG A 178 22.75 1.95 3.45
N LEU A 179 22.08 1.38 2.46
CA LEU A 179 22.20 -0.03 2.11
C LEU A 179 22.16 -0.22 0.60
N HIS A 180 22.84 -1.26 0.12
CA HIS A 180 22.77 -1.74 -1.26
C HIS A 180 22.29 -3.19 -1.26
N GLU A 181 21.03 -3.42 -0.90
CA GLU A 181 20.52 -4.71 -0.47
C GLU A 181 20.02 -5.57 -1.62
N TRP A 182 20.37 -6.87 -1.63
CA TRP A 182 19.81 -7.83 -2.57
C TRP A 182 18.33 -8.13 -2.28
N SER A 183 17.50 -8.09 -3.33
CA SER A 183 16.12 -8.55 -3.27
C SER A 183 15.94 -9.83 -4.08
N ASP A 184 15.69 -10.95 -3.40
CA ASP A 184 15.34 -12.22 -4.05
C ASP A 184 14.08 -12.10 -4.89
N TRP A 185 13.11 -11.30 -4.42
CA TRP A 185 11.82 -11.13 -5.09
C TRP A 185 11.96 -10.48 -6.47
N PHE A 186 12.87 -9.52 -6.61
CA PHE A 186 13.08 -8.79 -7.86
C PHE A 186 14.33 -9.23 -8.62
N GLY A 187 15.19 -10.05 -8.00
CA GLY A 187 16.44 -10.56 -8.58
C GLY A 187 17.48 -9.48 -8.84
N ARG A 188 17.56 -8.46 -7.98
CA ARG A 188 18.53 -7.35 -8.11
C ARG A 188 18.87 -6.72 -6.76
N HIS A 189 19.96 -5.97 -6.74
CA HIS A 189 20.28 -5.06 -5.64
C HIS A 189 19.45 -3.78 -5.72
N TYR A 190 19.06 -3.26 -4.56
CA TYR A 190 18.39 -1.98 -4.39
C TYR A 190 19.22 -1.07 -3.52
N ARG A 191 19.47 0.14 -3.99
CA ARG A 191 20.02 1.19 -3.16
C ARG A 191 18.91 1.80 -2.31
N LYS A 192 19.11 1.80 -0.98
CA LYS A 192 18.15 2.30 0.01
C LYS A 192 18.86 3.23 0.98
N GLY A 193 18.10 4.19 1.51
CA GLY A 193 18.59 5.19 2.43
C GLY A 193 19.37 6.33 1.77
N ASP A 194 19.37 6.44 0.44
CA ASP A 194 20.00 7.53 -0.31
C ASP A 194 18.97 8.40 -1.04
N TRP A 195 19.27 9.69 -1.18
CA TRP A 195 18.52 10.60 -2.06
C TRP A 195 19.09 10.58 -3.47
N ASP A 196 18.25 10.25 -4.45
CA ASP A 196 18.63 10.19 -5.86
C ASP A 196 17.79 11.14 -6.74
N GLU A 197 18.43 11.64 -7.79
CA GLU A 197 17.76 12.40 -8.85
C GLU A 197 16.94 11.46 -9.74
N CYS A 198 15.71 11.84 -10.09
CA CYS A 198 14.91 11.05 -11.01
C CYS A 198 15.50 11.09 -12.43
N SER A 199 16.07 9.95 -12.83
CA SER A 199 16.61 9.65 -14.15
C SER A 199 16.02 8.34 -14.66
N PRO A 200 16.16 8.00 -15.97
CA PRO A 200 15.75 6.69 -16.48
C PRO A 200 16.38 5.50 -15.75
N GLU A 201 17.61 5.66 -15.25
CA GLU A 201 18.32 4.61 -14.51
C GLU A 201 17.70 4.39 -13.11
N ILE A 202 17.42 5.48 -12.39
CA ILE A 202 16.90 5.42 -11.02
C ILE A 202 15.40 5.09 -11.02
N VAL A 203 14.62 5.69 -11.92
CA VAL A 203 13.15 5.63 -11.88
C VAL A 203 12.62 4.20 -12.01
N ARG A 204 13.36 3.33 -12.69
CA ARG A 204 12.96 1.95 -12.97
C ARG A 204 12.72 1.13 -11.70
N GLU A 205 13.36 1.53 -10.60
CA GLU A 205 13.31 0.83 -9.31
C GLU A 205 12.28 1.42 -8.34
N LEU A 206 11.69 2.57 -8.69
CA LEU A 206 10.81 3.31 -7.79
C LEU A 206 9.40 2.73 -7.79
N SER A 207 8.68 2.95 -6.70
CA SER A 207 7.22 2.77 -6.64
C SER A 207 6.57 3.35 -7.90
N ALA A 208 5.93 2.50 -8.71
CA ALA A 208 5.28 2.93 -9.94
C ALA A 208 4.17 3.96 -9.66
N ILE A 209 3.39 3.73 -8.59
CA ILE A 209 2.31 4.63 -8.15
C ILE A 209 2.92 5.95 -7.66
N GLY A 210 3.94 5.89 -6.79
CA GLY A 210 4.59 7.05 -6.22
C GLY A 210 5.28 7.94 -7.24
N TYR A 211 6.00 7.35 -8.20
CA TYR A 211 6.62 8.09 -9.30
C TYR A 211 5.57 8.80 -10.15
N VAL A 212 4.53 8.10 -10.59
CA VAL A 212 3.49 8.69 -11.44
C VAL A 212 2.75 9.81 -10.71
N PHE A 213 2.46 9.62 -9.42
CA PHE A 213 1.90 10.66 -8.57
C PHE A 213 2.78 11.92 -8.52
N ALA A 214 4.06 11.77 -8.18
CA ALA A 214 5.01 12.89 -8.09
C ALA A 214 5.19 13.57 -9.45
N ARG A 215 5.32 12.81 -10.54
CA ARG A 215 5.45 13.34 -11.90
C ARG A 215 4.24 14.17 -12.31
N ARG A 216 3.02 13.66 -12.09
CA ARG A 216 1.79 14.38 -12.48
C ARG A 216 1.66 15.70 -11.71
N ILE A 217 2.00 15.71 -10.42
CA ILE A 217 2.02 16.94 -9.62
C ILE A 217 3.11 17.90 -10.08
N HIS A 218 4.33 17.41 -10.28
CA HIS A 218 5.46 18.22 -10.76
C HIS A 218 5.14 18.88 -12.10
N MET A 219 4.59 18.14 -13.06
CA MET A 219 4.25 18.67 -14.38
C MET A 219 3.18 19.77 -14.32
N ALA A 220 2.20 19.65 -13.43
CA ALA A 220 1.13 20.65 -13.32
C ALA A 220 1.55 21.88 -12.51
N SER A 221 2.31 21.69 -11.42
CA SER A 221 2.66 22.74 -10.47
C SER A 221 4.02 23.41 -10.73
N GLN A 222 4.90 22.73 -11.46
CA GLN A 222 6.32 23.10 -11.67
C GLN A 222 7.14 23.18 -10.36
N VAL A 223 6.62 22.64 -9.26
CA VAL A 223 7.29 22.61 -7.94
C VAL A 223 8.21 21.38 -7.86
N PRO A 224 9.43 21.49 -7.31
CA PRO A 224 10.27 20.32 -7.03
C PRO A 224 9.56 19.34 -6.09
N MET A 225 9.69 18.04 -6.37
CA MET A 225 9.02 16.99 -5.61
C MET A 225 10.05 16.11 -4.92
N GLY A 226 9.93 15.97 -3.60
CA GLY A 226 10.56 14.90 -2.85
C GLY A 226 9.56 13.78 -2.61
N VAL A 227 9.94 12.53 -2.85
CA VAL A 227 9.12 11.35 -2.54
C VAL A 227 9.92 10.40 -1.65
N ILE A 228 9.40 10.10 -0.47
CA ILE A 228 9.99 9.16 0.47
C ILE A 228 9.20 7.86 0.38
N ASP A 229 9.78 6.84 -0.23
CA ASP A 229 9.19 5.50 -0.31
C ASP A 229 9.47 4.72 0.98
N ALA A 230 8.45 4.65 1.84
CA ALA A 230 8.48 3.87 3.06
C ALA A 230 7.62 2.60 2.94
N SER A 231 7.33 2.11 1.73
CA SER A 231 6.46 0.93 1.54
C SER A 231 7.20 -0.39 1.82
N ARG A 232 6.43 -1.42 2.22
CA ARG A 232 6.98 -2.75 2.55
C ARG A 232 6.02 -3.90 2.31
N GLY A 233 6.39 -4.80 1.40
CA GLY A 233 5.67 -6.02 1.06
C GLY A 233 5.31 -6.91 2.24
N GLY A 234 4.11 -7.51 2.18
CA GLY A 234 3.68 -8.54 3.13
C GLY A 234 3.34 -8.02 4.54
N THR A 235 3.04 -6.73 4.68
CA THR A 235 2.67 -6.10 5.95
C THR A 235 1.16 -5.95 6.13
N THR A 236 0.71 -5.94 7.38
CA THR A 236 -0.68 -5.66 7.79
C THR A 236 -0.82 -4.24 8.38
N VAL A 237 -2.03 -3.68 8.43
CA VAL A 237 -2.25 -2.26 8.84
C VAL A 237 -1.78 -1.96 10.28
N GLU A 238 -1.89 -2.93 11.18
CA GLU A 238 -1.47 -2.81 12.57
C GLU A 238 0.05 -2.70 12.72
N THR A 239 0.86 -3.07 11.72
CA THR A 239 2.31 -2.82 11.77
C THR A 239 2.63 -1.34 11.56
N TRP A 240 1.77 -0.62 10.83
CA TRP A 240 1.91 0.81 10.52
C TRP A 240 1.31 1.73 11.58
N THR A 241 0.78 1.17 12.66
CA THR A 241 0.12 1.89 13.76
C THR A 241 0.91 1.70 15.05
N PRO A 242 1.24 2.73 15.84
CA PRO A 242 2.00 2.59 17.07
C PRO A 242 1.37 1.58 18.04
N ASP A 243 2.18 0.73 18.67
CA ASP A 243 1.71 -0.27 19.67
C ASP A 243 0.90 0.41 20.80
N ALA A 244 1.37 1.56 21.29
CA ALA A 244 0.68 2.33 22.32
C ALA A 244 -0.70 2.87 21.89
N VAL A 245 -0.94 3.07 20.59
CA VAL A 245 -2.24 3.45 20.05
C VAL A 245 -3.13 2.22 19.92
N LEU A 246 -2.60 1.13 19.36
CA LEU A 246 -3.32 -0.14 19.22
C LEU A 246 -3.85 -0.66 20.57
N ARG A 247 -3.06 -0.59 21.63
CA ARG A 247 -3.47 -1.03 22.99
C ARG A 247 -4.63 -0.23 23.58
N LYS A 248 -4.95 0.94 23.03
CA LYS A 248 -6.08 1.79 23.45
C LYS A 248 -7.36 1.50 22.67
N ILE A 249 -7.29 0.74 21.57
CA ILE A 249 -8.46 0.42 20.74
C ILE A 249 -9.32 -0.61 21.47
N ASP A 250 -10.58 -0.26 21.73
CA ASP A 250 -11.56 -1.15 22.37
C ASP A 250 -12.26 -2.04 21.33
N SER A 251 -11.52 -3.01 20.79
CA SER A 251 -12.04 -4.03 19.86
C SER A 251 -11.56 -5.42 20.31
N PRO A 252 -12.46 -6.43 20.39
CA PRO A 252 -12.05 -7.80 20.66
C PRO A 252 -10.98 -8.31 19.70
N GLN A 253 -11.13 -8.03 18.41
CA GLN A 253 -10.21 -8.44 17.35
C GLN A 253 -8.80 -7.89 17.57
N VAL A 254 -8.70 -6.59 17.87
CA VAL A 254 -7.41 -5.95 18.14
C VAL A 254 -6.78 -6.52 19.40
N LYS A 255 -7.55 -6.65 20.50
CA LYS A 255 -7.04 -7.20 21.77
C LYS A 255 -6.53 -8.64 21.61
N THR A 256 -7.24 -9.49 20.88
CA THR A 256 -6.82 -10.87 20.62
C THR A 256 -5.51 -10.91 19.86
N VAL A 257 -5.37 -10.16 18.76
CA VAL A 257 -4.12 -10.12 17.97
C VAL A 257 -2.95 -9.64 18.83
N LEU A 258 -3.12 -8.60 19.64
CA LEU A 258 -2.06 -8.12 20.54
C LEU A 258 -1.68 -9.16 21.58
N GLN A 259 -2.65 -9.84 22.20
CA GLN A 259 -2.40 -10.91 23.18
C GLN A 259 -1.66 -12.10 22.56
N GLU A 260 -2.04 -12.53 21.35
CA GLU A 260 -1.36 -13.60 20.62
C GLU A 260 0.10 -13.24 20.34
N TRP A 261 0.38 -11.99 19.96
CA TRP A 261 1.75 -11.52 19.74
C TRP A 261 2.55 -11.42 21.04
N ASP A 262 1.96 -10.88 22.11
CA ASP A 262 2.59 -10.83 23.44
C ASP A 262 2.96 -12.24 23.92
N GLN A 263 2.07 -13.23 23.72
CA GLN A 263 2.33 -14.64 24.03
C GLN A 263 3.42 -15.25 23.14
N LYS A 264 3.38 -15.02 21.81
CA LYS A 264 4.42 -15.52 20.88
C LYS A 264 5.80 -14.99 21.25
N VAL A 265 5.90 -13.71 21.62
CA VAL A 265 7.16 -13.09 22.04
C VAL A 265 7.61 -13.66 23.39
N ALA A 266 6.71 -13.76 24.37
CA ALA A 266 7.04 -14.28 25.70
C ALA A 266 7.45 -15.77 25.69
N ALA A 267 6.89 -16.56 24.78
CA ALA A 267 7.18 -17.98 24.63
C ALA A 267 8.42 -18.29 23.78
N TRP A 268 9.06 -17.28 23.17
CA TRP A 268 10.21 -17.49 22.30
C TRP A 268 11.45 -17.89 23.10
N ASP A 269 11.99 -19.06 22.76
CA ASP A 269 13.27 -19.54 23.26
C ASP A 269 14.27 -19.65 22.10
N SER A 270 15.19 -18.69 22.02
CA SER A 270 16.20 -18.63 20.97
C SER A 270 17.17 -19.82 21.00
N GLN A 271 17.39 -20.40 22.18
CA GLN A 271 18.30 -21.54 22.35
C GLN A 271 17.63 -22.82 21.83
N ALA A 272 16.37 -23.05 22.21
CA ALA A 272 15.59 -24.17 21.68
C ALA A 272 15.41 -24.08 20.15
N ASP A 273 15.21 -22.88 19.60
CA ASP A 273 15.19 -22.66 18.14
C ASP A 273 16.52 -23.03 17.47
N LEU A 274 17.65 -22.61 18.04
CA LEU A 274 18.98 -22.96 17.51
C LEU A 274 19.19 -24.47 17.52
N GLU A 275 18.87 -25.15 18.62
CA GLU A 275 18.98 -26.60 18.75
C GLU A 275 18.11 -27.33 17.70
N GLN A 276 16.88 -26.87 17.49
CA GLN A 276 15.99 -27.42 16.46
C GLN A 276 16.53 -27.19 15.05
N ARG A 277 17.09 -26.02 14.75
CA ARG A 277 17.70 -25.71 13.45
C ARG A 277 18.94 -26.56 13.18
N ILE A 278 19.78 -26.78 14.19
CA ILE A 278 20.92 -27.70 14.13
C ILE A 278 20.43 -29.12 13.83
N ALA A 279 19.41 -29.60 14.54
CA ALA A 279 18.83 -30.93 14.30
C ALA A 279 18.27 -31.07 12.87
N ASN A 280 17.54 -30.07 12.38
CA ASN A 280 17.00 -30.06 11.02
C ASN A 280 18.10 -30.05 9.95
N HIS A 281 19.18 -29.29 10.17
CA HIS A 281 20.33 -29.26 9.28
C HIS A 281 21.00 -30.65 9.21
N ARG A 282 21.25 -31.29 10.36
CA ARG A 282 21.83 -32.65 10.41
C ARG A 282 20.96 -33.67 9.69
N GLN A 283 19.64 -33.64 9.89
CA GLN A 283 18.69 -34.49 9.16
C GLN A 283 18.72 -34.23 7.64
N LYS A 284 18.85 -32.97 7.21
CA LYS A 284 18.99 -32.61 5.79
C LYS A 284 20.30 -33.18 5.22
N VAL A 285 21.42 -33.06 5.93
CA VAL A 285 22.72 -33.63 5.53
C VAL A 285 22.63 -35.15 5.38
N GLU A 286 22.02 -35.84 6.35
CA GLU A 286 21.81 -37.29 6.28
C GLU A 286 20.94 -37.70 5.09
N ARG A 287 19.84 -36.97 4.85
CA ARG A 287 18.96 -37.19 3.70
C ARG A 287 19.70 -37.01 2.37
N PHE A 288 20.43 -35.91 2.21
CA PHE A 288 21.20 -35.64 0.99
C PHE A 288 22.24 -36.71 0.72
N LYS A 289 22.97 -37.13 1.77
CA LYS A 289 23.91 -38.26 1.70
C LYS A 289 23.23 -39.56 1.26
N LYS A 290 22.05 -39.86 1.79
CA LYS A 290 21.25 -41.05 1.43
C LYS A 290 20.74 -40.99 -0.01
N GLU A 291 20.41 -39.81 -0.51
CA GLU A 291 19.95 -39.56 -1.88
C GLU A 291 21.09 -39.45 -2.91
N GLY A 292 22.36 -39.51 -2.49
CA GLY A 292 23.52 -39.31 -3.37
C GLY A 292 23.62 -37.89 -3.94
N ARG A 293 23.05 -36.91 -3.23
CA ARG A 293 23.03 -35.50 -3.61
C ARG A 293 24.07 -34.71 -2.82
N GLU A 294 24.71 -33.77 -3.49
CA GLU A 294 25.60 -32.81 -2.83
C GLU A 294 24.80 -31.73 -2.11
N MET A 295 25.32 -31.28 -0.97
CA MET A 295 24.74 -30.15 -0.25
C MET A 295 24.86 -28.87 -1.08
N PRO A 296 23.87 -27.97 -1.04
CA PRO A 296 23.99 -26.66 -1.68
C PRO A 296 25.25 -25.93 -1.21
N ALA A 297 25.94 -25.25 -2.14
CA ALA A 297 27.13 -24.47 -1.81
C ALA A 297 26.79 -23.39 -0.77
N GLY A 298 27.65 -23.26 0.25
CA GLY A 298 27.47 -22.29 1.34
C GLY A 298 26.55 -22.76 2.47
N GLU A 299 25.94 -23.95 2.40
CA GLU A 299 25.15 -24.46 3.52
C GLU A 299 26.04 -24.93 4.68
N THR A 300 25.91 -24.27 5.84
CA THR A 300 26.58 -24.62 7.09
C THR A 300 25.58 -24.94 8.21
N GLU A 301 26.05 -25.64 9.24
CA GLU A 301 25.26 -25.86 10.45
C GLU A 301 24.93 -24.49 11.09
N PRO A 302 23.66 -24.23 11.45
CA PRO A 302 23.28 -22.97 12.09
C PRO A 302 24.00 -22.76 13.43
N THR A 303 24.46 -21.54 13.69
CA THR A 303 25.18 -21.17 14.92
C THR A 303 24.65 -19.90 15.59
N ASP A 304 23.78 -19.17 14.90
CA ASP A 304 23.23 -17.88 15.32
C ASP A 304 22.00 -18.05 16.23
N LEU A 305 21.86 -17.23 17.26
CA LEU A 305 20.60 -17.07 17.98
C LEU A 305 19.70 -16.10 17.22
N ARG A 306 18.51 -16.55 16.83
CA ARG A 306 17.56 -15.70 16.12
C ARG A 306 16.75 -14.86 17.10
N PRO A 307 16.43 -13.61 16.73
CA PRO A 307 15.72 -12.70 17.61
C PRO A 307 14.22 -13.01 17.76
N GLY A 308 13.69 -13.95 16.96
CA GLY A 308 12.34 -14.47 17.10
C GLY A 308 11.22 -13.50 16.73
N PRO A 309 10.00 -13.75 17.23
CA PRO A 309 8.80 -12.97 16.91
C PRO A 309 8.88 -11.48 17.25
N ALA A 310 9.77 -11.08 18.17
CA ALA A 310 9.95 -9.67 18.54
C ALA A 310 10.45 -8.80 17.37
N MET A 311 11.17 -9.40 16.43
CA MET A 311 11.70 -8.73 15.23
C MET A 311 10.92 -9.10 13.96
N ASP A 312 9.74 -9.72 14.10
CA ASP A 312 8.90 -10.04 12.94
C ASP A 312 8.31 -8.76 12.35
N GLN A 313 8.33 -8.68 11.01
CA GLN A 313 7.83 -7.51 10.31
C GLN A 313 6.33 -7.26 10.49
N ASN A 314 5.58 -8.32 10.79
CA ASN A 314 4.15 -8.31 11.07
C ASN A 314 3.82 -8.21 12.56
N ARG A 315 4.83 -8.00 13.42
CA ARG A 315 4.56 -7.59 14.80
C ARG A 315 3.83 -6.24 14.79
N PRO A 316 2.71 -6.08 15.52
CA PRO A 316 2.02 -4.81 15.64
C PRO A 316 2.97 -3.67 16.04
N GLY A 317 2.84 -2.52 15.39
CA GLY A 317 3.72 -1.35 15.54
C GLY A 317 5.10 -1.43 14.88
N ASN A 318 5.51 -2.56 14.30
CA ASN A 318 6.87 -2.72 13.76
C ASN A 318 7.20 -1.69 12.66
N CYS A 319 6.39 -1.60 11.60
CA CYS A 319 6.67 -0.69 10.48
C CYS A 319 6.58 0.78 10.87
N PHE A 320 5.68 1.14 11.79
CA PHE A 320 5.65 2.48 12.35
C PHE A 320 6.97 2.78 13.07
N ALA A 321 7.37 1.93 14.01
CA ALA A 321 8.58 2.12 14.81
C ALA A 321 9.84 2.14 13.94
N SER A 322 9.92 1.27 12.94
CA SER A 322 11.14 1.02 12.18
C SER A 322 11.26 1.79 10.86
N MET A 323 10.16 2.25 10.26
CA MET A 323 10.20 2.94 8.96
C MET A 323 9.65 4.37 9.02
N ILE A 324 8.63 4.62 9.84
CA ILE A 324 8.05 5.97 10.03
C ILE A 324 8.74 6.72 11.17
N GLY A 325 9.14 6.01 12.22
CA GLY A 325 9.87 6.55 13.38
C GLY A 325 11.08 7.41 12.99
N PRO A 326 11.98 6.94 12.11
CA PRO A 326 13.13 7.72 11.64
C PRO A 326 12.79 9.01 10.89
N LEU A 327 11.56 9.13 10.37
CA LEU A 327 11.07 10.29 9.63
C LEU A 327 10.25 11.25 10.52
N SER A 328 9.98 10.87 11.77
CA SER A 328 9.11 11.63 12.66
C SER A 328 9.69 13.02 12.94
N GLY A 329 8.84 14.05 12.91
CA GLY A 329 9.21 15.45 13.03
C GLY A 329 9.65 16.12 11.72
N LEU A 330 9.84 15.36 10.63
CA LEU A 330 10.08 15.94 9.30
C LEU A 330 8.84 16.71 8.83
N LYS A 331 9.03 17.92 8.29
CA LYS A 331 7.92 18.63 7.65
C LYS A 331 7.71 18.07 6.26
N ILE A 332 6.48 17.61 5.99
CA ILE A 332 6.07 17.06 4.70
C ILE A 332 4.78 17.73 4.21
N LYS A 333 4.50 17.63 2.91
CA LYS A 333 3.26 18.08 2.27
C LYS A 333 2.12 17.11 2.55
N GLY A 334 2.38 15.80 2.54
CA GLY A 334 1.35 14.78 2.76
C GLY A 334 1.84 13.35 2.56
N ALA A 335 0.91 12.39 2.64
CA ALA A 335 1.17 10.98 2.42
C ALA A 335 0.13 10.34 1.48
N ILE A 336 0.52 9.27 0.78
CA ILE A 336 -0.41 8.36 0.11
C ILE A 336 -0.17 6.93 0.56
N PHE A 337 -1.25 6.16 0.73
CA PHE A 337 -1.20 4.82 1.32
C PHE A 337 -1.98 3.79 0.50
N HIS A 338 -1.33 2.66 0.19
CA HIS A 338 -1.94 1.56 -0.56
C HIS A 338 -1.61 0.19 0.07
N GLN A 339 -2.57 -0.36 0.81
CA GLN A 339 -2.41 -1.62 1.55
C GLN A 339 -3.75 -2.32 1.74
N GLY A 340 -3.72 -3.57 2.22
CA GLY A 340 -4.91 -4.25 2.75
C GLY A 340 -4.95 -5.75 2.48
N TYR A 341 -4.05 -6.25 1.63
CA TYR A 341 -4.08 -7.63 1.14
C TYR A 341 -3.88 -8.64 2.28
N ASN A 342 -2.86 -8.45 3.11
CA ASN A 342 -2.55 -9.43 4.17
C ASN A 342 -3.60 -9.43 5.28
N ASN A 343 -4.29 -8.32 5.51
CA ASN A 343 -5.41 -8.27 6.46
C ASN A 343 -6.58 -9.16 6.01
N CYS A 344 -6.68 -9.51 4.72
CA CYS A 344 -7.67 -10.46 4.22
C CYS A 344 -7.43 -11.91 4.71
N PHE A 345 -6.21 -12.28 5.13
CA PHE A 345 -5.90 -13.68 5.51
C PHE A 345 -6.64 -14.14 6.78
N ASN A 346 -7.09 -13.21 7.61
CA ASN A 346 -7.88 -13.49 8.81
C ASN A 346 -9.40 -13.43 8.58
N GLY A 347 -9.86 -13.38 7.31
CA GLY A 347 -11.30 -13.38 7.00
C GLY A 347 -12.01 -12.16 7.61
N THR A 348 -13.25 -12.35 8.06
CA THR A 348 -14.05 -11.26 8.66
C THR A 348 -13.38 -10.61 9.86
N GLU A 349 -12.74 -11.39 10.75
CA GLU A 349 -12.01 -10.84 11.90
C GLU A 349 -10.94 -9.83 11.47
N GLY A 350 -10.18 -10.17 10.42
CA GLY A 350 -9.16 -9.28 9.86
C GLY A 350 -9.76 -7.99 9.27
N THR A 351 -10.93 -8.08 8.66
CA THR A 351 -11.63 -6.92 8.06
C THR A 351 -12.25 -6.00 9.12
N ILE A 352 -12.82 -6.57 10.19
CA ILE A 352 -13.33 -5.81 11.33
C ILE A 352 -12.17 -5.08 12.01
N MET A 353 -11.09 -5.79 12.31
CA MET A 353 -9.88 -5.20 12.88
C MET A 353 -9.36 -4.03 12.03
N TYR A 354 -9.31 -4.23 10.71
CA TYR A 354 -8.85 -3.20 9.77
C TYR A 354 -9.65 -1.90 9.94
N ARG A 355 -10.97 -2.00 10.06
CA ARG A 355 -11.86 -0.86 10.20
C ARG A 355 -11.61 -0.03 11.47
N TYR A 356 -11.23 -0.69 12.57
CA TYR A 356 -10.84 -0.01 13.81
C TYR A 356 -9.43 0.59 13.74
N VAL A 357 -8.47 -0.11 13.13
CA VAL A 357 -7.05 0.29 13.15
C VAL A 357 -6.73 1.37 12.11
N PHE A 358 -7.32 1.31 10.92
CA PHE A 358 -6.95 2.19 9.81
C PHE A 358 -7.13 3.71 10.07
N PRO A 359 -8.22 4.20 10.66
CA PRO A 359 -8.32 5.63 11.02
C PRO A 359 -7.28 6.06 12.07
N GLU A 360 -6.99 5.21 13.06
CA GLU A 360 -5.98 5.47 14.10
C GLU A 360 -4.56 5.51 13.52
N MET A 361 -4.30 4.71 12.48
CA MET A 361 -3.05 4.76 11.72
C MET A 361 -2.86 6.13 11.06
N ILE A 362 -3.88 6.64 10.37
CA ILE A 362 -3.84 7.97 9.71
C ILE A 362 -3.59 9.07 10.74
N ALA A 363 -4.30 9.05 11.86
CA ALA A 363 -4.09 9.99 12.97
C ALA A 363 -2.68 9.90 13.56
N SER A 364 -2.14 8.69 13.69
CA SER A 364 -0.77 8.46 14.20
C SER A 364 0.30 9.01 13.25
N TRP A 365 0.10 8.91 11.93
CA TRP A 365 1.04 9.48 10.95
C TRP A 365 0.98 11.01 10.95
N ARG A 366 -0.21 11.59 11.01
CA ARG A 366 -0.40 13.05 11.22
C ARG A 366 0.34 13.55 12.46
N ALA A 367 0.24 12.82 13.57
CA ALA A 367 0.98 13.12 14.78
C ALA A 367 2.50 12.97 14.61
N ALA A 368 2.96 11.91 13.94
CA ALA A 368 4.39 11.68 13.69
C ALA A 368 5.06 12.81 12.89
N PHE A 369 4.33 13.47 12.00
CA PHE A 369 4.83 14.60 11.21
C PHE A 369 4.46 15.98 11.79
N ASP A 370 3.92 16.02 13.02
CA ASP A 370 3.46 17.23 13.71
C ASP A 370 2.52 18.08 12.84
N ASP A 371 1.56 17.43 12.18
CA ASP A 371 0.59 18.07 11.28
C ASP A 371 -0.77 17.36 11.36
N PRO A 372 -1.70 17.83 12.22
CA PRO A 372 -3.02 17.20 12.37
C PRO A 372 -3.89 17.32 11.10
N ASP A 373 -3.59 18.29 10.24
CA ASP A 373 -4.31 18.53 8.98
C ASP A 373 -3.56 17.96 7.77
N MET A 374 -2.53 17.14 7.98
CA MET A 374 -1.70 16.61 6.91
C MET A 374 -2.55 15.92 5.83
N PRO A 375 -2.39 16.33 4.55
CA PRO A 375 -2.96 15.63 3.41
C PRO A 375 -2.66 14.14 3.41
N PHE A 376 -3.71 13.32 3.29
CA PHE A 376 -3.59 11.87 3.31
C PHE A 376 -4.47 11.23 2.23
N GLY A 377 -3.84 10.55 1.27
CA GLY A 377 -4.53 9.89 0.16
C GLY A 377 -4.66 8.39 0.33
N ILE A 378 -5.88 7.86 0.25
CA ILE A 378 -6.19 6.44 0.34
C ILE A 378 -6.35 5.85 -1.06
N LEU A 379 -5.58 4.81 -1.39
CA LEU A 379 -5.82 3.99 -2.58
C LEU A 379 -6.45 2.67 -2.16
N SER A 380 -7.66 2.38 -2.66
CA SER A 380 -8.37 1.16 -2.31
C SER A 380 -7.56 -0.09 -2.66
N LEU A 381 -7.75 -1.19 -1.94
CA LEU A 381 -7.17 -2.50 -2.26
C LEU A 381 -7.46 -2.89 -3.72
N CYS A 382 -6.44 -3.41 -4.39
CA CYS A 382 -6.50 -3.80 -5.80
C CYS A 382 -7.12 -5.19 -6.00
N THR A 383 -7.21 -5.62 -7.27
CA THR A 383 -7.80 -6.91 -7.63
C THR A 383 -6.83 -8.08 -7.50
N GLU A 384 -7.40 -9.28 -7.46
CA GLU A 384 -6.72 -10.56 -7.58
C GLU A 384 -7.72 -11.60 -8.11
N GLY A 385 -7.20 -12.62 -8.80
CA GLY A 385 -7.93 -13.84 -9.10
C GLY A 385 -8.81 -13.72 -10.33
N ASN A 386 -9.77 -14.63 -10.44
CA ASN A 386 -10.69 -14.65 -11.57
C ASN A 386 -11.62 -13.44 -11.51
N VAL A 387 -11.92 -12.88 -12.68
CA VAL A 387 -12.89 -11.79 -12.81
C VAL A 387 -14.27 -12.33 -12.49
N GLN A 388 -15.03 -11.58 -11.69
CA GLN A 388 -16.45 -11.82 -11.46
C GLN A 388 -17.23 -11.49 -12.74
N THR A 389 -18.05 -12.43 -13.16
CA THR A 389 -18.95 -12.36 -14.31
C THR A 389 -20.39 -12.57 -13.84
N LEU A 390 -21.36 -12.47 -14.75
CA LEU A 390 -22.74 -12.87 -14.45
C LEU A 390 -22.91 -14.39 -14.29
N GLU A 391 -21.90 -15.22 -14.59
CA GLU A 391 -22.00 -16.68 -14.44
C GLU A 391 -21.54 -17.17 -13.06
N ASN A 392 -20.59 -16.45 -12.44
CA ASN A 392 -20.02 -16.79 -11.13
C ASN A 392 -20.25 -15.67 -10.09
N TYR A 393 -21.31 -14.87 -10.30
CA TYR A 393 -21.50 -13.60 -9.61
C TYR A 393 -21.57 -13.78 -8.09
N CYS A 394 -22.47 -14.65 -7.62
CA CYS A 394 -22.72 -14.88 -6.20
C CYS A 394 -21.52 -15.58 -5.55
N GLU A 395 -20.91 -16.57 -6.21
CA GLU A 395 -19.71 -17.24 -5.68
C GLU A 395 -18.57 -16.25 -5.41
N MET A 396 -18.29 -15.34 -6.35
CA MET A 396 -17.18 -14.40 -6.23
C MET A 396 -17.41 -13.29 -5.19
N MET A 397 -18.64 -13.14 -4.69
CA MET A 397 -18.95 -12.24 -3.57
C MET A 397 -18.41 -12.76 -2.23
N ALA A 398 -18.18 -14.07 -2.10
CA ALA A 398 -17.66 -14.67 -0.87
C ALA A 398 -16.14 -14.47 -0.73
N ASN A 399 -15.74 -13.22 -0.49
CA ASN A 399 -14.35 -12.83 -0.36
C ASN A 399 -14.17 -11.73 0.70
N PRO A 400 -13.10 -11.76 1.52
CA PRO A 400 -12.81 -10.69 2.50
C PRO A 400 -12.30 -9.39 1.86
N GLY A 401 -11.80 -9.42 0.62
CA GLY A 401 -11.29 -8.26 -0.11
C GLY A 401 -12.23 -7.05 -0.24
N PRO A 402 -13.50 -7.23 -0.67
CA PRO A 402 -14.45 -6.11 -0.73
C PRO A 402 -14.70 -5.44 0.62
N PHE A 403 -14.67 -6.17 1.74
CA PHE A 403 -14.80 -5.58 3.08
C PHE A 403 -13.60 -4.67 3.44
N ILE A 404 -12.38 -5.01 2.99
CA ILE A 404 -11.24 -4.08 3.13
C ILE A 404 -11.43 -2.83 2.27
N ARG A 405 -11.88 -2.97 1.01
CA ARG A 405 -12.16 -1.82 0.13
C ARG A 405 -13.26 -0.92 0.70
N GLU A 406 -14.31 -1.52 1.24
CA GLU A 406 -15.38 -0.83 1.95
C GLU A 406 -14.81 -0.08 3.16
N ALA A 407 -14.04 -0.74 4.03
CA ALA A 407 -13.46 -0.10 5.21
C ALA A 407 -12.58 1.11 4.87
N GLN A 408 -11.86 1.05 3.74
CA GLN A 408 -11.07 2.17 3.22
C GLN A 408 -11.95 3.33 2.76
N TYR A 409 -13.02 3.04 2.01
CA TYR A 409 -13.96 4.07 1.57
C TYR A 409 -14.75 4.67 2.73
N GLN A 410 -15.19 3.86 3.70
CA GLN A 410 -15.90 4.34 4.88
C GLN A 410 -15.01 5.21 5.76
N THR A 411 -13.72 4.86 5.91
CA THR A 411 -12.75 5.71 6.61
C THR A 411 -12.61 7.07 5.93
N PHE A 412 -12.53 7.10 4.59
CA PHE A 412 -12.56 8.34 3.83
C PHE A 412 -13.85 9.15 4.08
N LEU A 413 -15.02 8.52 3.96
CA LEU A 413 -16.32 9.18 4.15
C LEU A 413 -16.45 9.78 5.54
N ASP A 414 -16.11 9.03 6.58
CA ASP A 414 -16.23 9.50 7.96
C ASP A 414 -15.36 10.72 8.22
N LEU A 415 -14.09 10.68 7.80
CA LEU A 415 -13.17 11.82 7.95
C LEU A 415 -13.65 13.02 7.13
N TYR A 416 -14.06 12.80 5.88
CA TYR A 416 -14.53 13.85 4.98
C TYR A 416 -15.80 14.54 5.52
N ASN A 417 -16.75 13.75 6.02
CA ASN A 417 -18.00 14.22 6.63
C ASN A 417 -17.76 14.91 7.98
N ALA A 418 -16.74 14.47 8.73
CA ALA A 418 -16.27 15.16 9.93
C ALA A 418 -15.56 16.50 9.64
N GLY A 419 -15.38 16.86 8.36
CA GLY A 419 -14.88 18.15 7.93
C GLY A 419 -13.45 18.13 7.39
N ASP A 420 -12.76 17.00 7.39
CA ASP A 420 -11.41 16.87 6.87
C ASP A 420 -11.40 17.10 5.35
N LYS A 421 -10.84 18.24 4.91
CA LYS A 421 -10.70 18.58 3.48
C LYS A 421 -9.40 18.09 2.86
N ASN A 422 -8.54 17.48 3.67
CA ASN A 422 -7.22 17.01 3.31
C ASN A 422 -7.17 15.46 3.21
N ILE A 423 -8.28 14.76 3.43
CA ILE A 423 -8.41 13.34 3.12
C ILE A 423 -8.79 13.13 1.65
N GLY A 424 -8.14 12.17 1.00
CA GLY A 424 -8.39 11.76 -0.39
C GLY A 424 -8.68 10.28 -0.51
N PHE A 425 -9.41 9.90 -1.56
CA PHE A 425 -9.69 8.49 -1.86
C PHE A 425 -9.72 8.25 -3.37
N THR A 426 -9.16 7.13 -3.80
CA THR A 426 -9.37 6.59 -5.15
C THR A 426 -9.61 5.09 -5.12
N SER A 427 -10.52 4.65 -5.99
CA SER A 427 -10.73 3.23 -6.25
C SER A 427 -9.73 2.67 -7.27
N THR A 428 -9.37 1.40 -7.10
CA THR A 428 -8.48 0.65 -8.01
C THR A 428 -9.04 -0.71 -8.43
N TYR A 429 -10.28 -1.05 -8.04
CA TYR A 429 -10.87 -2.38 -8.29
C TYR A 429 -11.16 -2.66 -9.77
N ASP A 430 -11.26 -1.62 -10.59
CA ASP A 430 -11.49 -1.70 -12.03
C ASP A 430 -10.17 -1.86 -12.82
N LEU A 431 -9.02 -1.67 -12.17
CA LEU A 431 -7.68 -1.88 -12.74
C LEU A 431 -7.29 -3.38 -12.68
N ARG A 432 -8.09 -4.20 -13.37
CA ARG A 432 -8.12 -5.65 -13.17
C ARG A 432 -6.95 -6.39 -13.81
N ARG A 433 -6.27 -7.20 -12.99
CA ARG A 433 -5.40 -8.30 -13.43
C ARG A 433 -5.58 -9.50 -12.51
N ARG A 434 -5.33 -10.69 -13.06
CA ARG A 434 -5.49 -11.96 -12.33
C ARG A 434 -4.48 -12.12 -11.20
N TRP A 435 -3.27 -11.60 -11.39
CA TRP A 435 -2.23 -11.68 -10.38
C TRP A 435 -2.46 -10.63 -9.28
N TYR A 436 -2.15 -10.97 -8.04
CA TYR A 436 -2.41 -10.14 -6.85
C TYR A 436 -1.54 -8.86 -6.77
N HIS A 437 -0.58 -8.71 -7.67
CA HIS A 437 0.07 -7.44 -7.98
C HIS A 437 -0.34 -6.97 -9.37
N PRO A 438 -1.55 -6.40 -9.55
CA PRO A 438 -1.97 -5.91 -10.85
C PRO A 438 -0.97 -4.90 -11.42
N GLN A 439 -0.55 -5.14 -12.65
CA GLN A 439 0.44 -4.32 -13.35
C GLN A 439 -0.13 -3.00 -13.86
N LEU A 440 -1.43 -2.75 -13.73
CA LEU A 440 -2.08 -1.48 -14.08
C LEU A 440 -1.89 -0.45 -12.96
N LYS A 441 -0.68 0.11 -12.84
CA LYS A 441 -0.33 1.05 -11.74
C LYS A 441 -0.25 2.52 -12.16
N ILE A 442 0.01 2.80 -13.44
CA ILE A 442 0.04 4.18 -13.94
C ILE A 442 -1.32 4.87 -13.70
N PRO A 443 -2.47 4.29 -14.08
CA PRO A 443 -3.77 4.91 -13.79
C PRO A 443 -4.02 5.10 -12.29
N ALA A 444 -3.56 4.17 -11.43
CA ALA A 444 -3.72 4.31 -9.98
C ALA A 444 -2.97 5.53 -9.43
N GLY A 445 -1.73 5.77 -9.88
CA GLY A 445 -0.94 6.96 -9.53
C GLY A 445 -1.55 8.25 -10.07
N GLU A 446 -2.12 8.21 -11.28
CA GLU A 446 -2.81 9.36 -11.88
C GLU A 446 -4.06 9.74 -11.10
N ARG A 447 -4.90 8.76 -10.73
CA ARG A 447 -6.13 9.03 -9.98
C ARG A 447 -5.87 9.69 -8.64
N ILE A 448 -4.90 9.19 -7.87
CA ILE A 448 -4.59 9.82 -6.58
C ILE A 448 -3.91 11.19 -6.76
N ALA A 449 -3.18 11.41 -7.87
CA ALA A 449 -2.67 12.74 -8.21
C ALA A 449 -3.80 13.74 -8.51
N ARG A 450 -4.93 13.31 -9.09
CA ARG A 450 -6.10 14.19 -9.32
C ARG A 450 -6.62 14.78 -8.02
N TRP A 451 -6.70 13.98 -6.96
CA TRP A 451 -7.09 14.44 -5.63
C TRP A 451 -6.12 15.49 -5.10
N ALA A 452 -4.82 15.20 -5.13
CA ALA A 452 -3.82 16.13 -4.64
C ALA A 452 -3.85 17.44 -5.44
N LEU A 453 -3.87 17.38 -6.77
CA LEU A 453 -3.94 18.55 -7.64
C LEU A 453 -5.16 19.43 -7.33
N ALA A 454 -6.34 18.81 -7.22
CA ALA A 454 -7.57 19.53 -6.94
C ALA A 454 -7.55 20.16 -5.54
N THR A 455 -7.12 19.45 -4.51
CA THR A 455 -7.30 19.90 -3.11
C THR A 455 -6.09 20.65 -2.53
N GLN A 456 -4.88 20.38 -3.05
CA GLN A 456 -3.62 20.85 -2.47
C GLN A 456 -2.85 21.85 -3.35
N TYR A 457 -3.23 21.96 -4.62
CA TYR A 457 -2.54 22.78 -5.64
C TYR A 457 -3.47 23.76 -6.38
N GLY A 458 -4.73 23.91 -5.95
CA GLY A 458 -5.65 24.93 -6.48
C GLY A 458 -6.25 24.60 -7.86
N PHE A 459 -6.30 23.32 -8.24
CA PHE A 459 -6.90 22.88 -9.50
C PHE A 459 -8.34 22.35 -9.35
N GLU A 460 -9.04 22.64 -8.25
CA GLU A 460 -10.39 22.13 -7.96
C GLU A 460 -11.44 22.52 -9.01
N ARG A 461 -11.23 23.64 -9.71
CA ARG A 461 -12.11 24.08 -10.82
C ARG A 461 -11.84 23.37 -12.14
N SER A 462 -10.66 22.77 -12.28
CA SER A 462 -10.18 22.15 -13.52
C SER A 462 -10.21 20.62 -13.46
N ILE A 463 -10.10 20.04 -12.27
CA ILE A 463 -9.94 18.60 -12.05
C ILE A 463 -11.00 18.11 -11.07
N ARG A 464 -11.86 17.21 -11.56
CA ARG A 464 -12.67 16.33 -10.71
C ARG A 464 -11.81 15.18 -10.20
N TRP A 465 -12.05 14.80 -8.94
CA TRP A 465 -11.31 13.73 -8.26
C TRP A 465 -12.19 12.87 -7.36
N LYS A 466 -13.25 13.44 -6.77
CA LYS A 466 -14.08 12.75 -5.79
C LYS A 466 -14.95 11.71 -6.50
N PRO A 467 -15.05 10.46 -5.99
CA PRO A 467 -16.04 9.52 -6.50
C PRO A 467 -17.47 10.03 -6.24
N PRO A 468 -18.47 9.67 -7.09
CA PRO A 468 -19.87 9.92 -6.76
C PRO A 468 -20.21 9.26 -5.43
N MET A 469 -20.92 9.97 -4.56
CA MET A 469 -21.25 9.52 -3.21
C MET A 469 -22.75 9.34 -3.06
N VAL A 470 -23.16 8.26 -2.37
CA VAL A 470 -24.56 8.05 -2.00
C VAL A 470 -24.95 9.04 -0.91
N THR A 471 -25.99 9.84 -1.16
CA THR A 471 -26.53 10.82 -0.22
C THR A 471 -27.74 10.27 0.55
N SER A 472 -28.52 9.40 -0.09
CA SER A 472 -29.67 8.73 0.53
C SER A 472 -30.03 7.44 -0.22
N ILE A 473 -30.68 6.54 0.50
CA ILE A 473 -31.19 5.26 0.00
C ILE A 473 -32.70 5.23 0.29
N ASN A 474 -33.53 5.08 -0.74
CA ASN A 474 -34.96 4.82 -0.56
C ASN A 474 -35.23 3.37 -0.92
N VAL A 475 -35.87 2.63 -0.02
CA VAL A 475 -36.28 1.25 -0.26
C VAL A 475 -37.77 1.27 -0.58
N ALA A 476 -38.11 0.90 -1.81
CA ALA A 476 -39.47 0.65 -2.24
C ALA A 476 -39.79 -0.85 -2.15
N ASP A 477 -41.04 -1.22 -2.42
CA ASP A 477 -41.48 -2.62 -2.30
C ASP A 477 -40.77 -3.56 -3.29
N ASP A 478 -40.40 -3.08 -4.48
CA ASP A 478 -39.85 -3.86 -5.59
C ASP A 478 -38.46 -3.41 -6.06
N HIS A 479 -37.92 -2.31 -5.52
CA HIS A 479 -36.62 -1.76 -5.92
C HIS A 479 -35.97 -0.89 -4.82
N ILE A 480 -34.69 -0.58 -5.01
CA ILE A 480 -33.93 0.36 -4.19
C ILE A 480 -33.54 1.57 -5.06
N GLU A 481 -33.81 2.79 -4.60
CA GLU A 481 -33.30 4.02 -5.21
C GLU A 481 -32.05 4.50 -4.46
N LEU A 482 -30.93 4.67 -5.16
CA LEU A 482 -29.72 5.30 -4.64
C LEU A 482 -29.60 6.72 -5.19
N HIS A 483 -29.66 7.71 -4.30
CA HIS A 483 -29.43 9.11 -4.66
C HIS A 483 -27.95 9.45 -4.52
N LEU A 484 -27.41 10.15 -5.51
CA LEU A 484 -26.01 10.53 -5.61
C LEU A 484 -25.84 12.05 -5.52
N ASP A 485 -24.71 12.49 -4.97
CA ASP A 485 -24.35 13.91 -4.92
C ASP A 485 -24.06 14.50 -6.32
N GLU A 486 -23.58 13.66 -7.23
CA GLU A 486 -23.30 14.01 -8.63
C GLU A 486 -23.73 12.91 -9.62
N PRO A 487 -23.89 13.26 -10.92
CA PRO A 487 -24.26 12.28 -11.93
C PRO A 487 -23.21 11.19 -12.10
N ALA A 488 -23.68 9.95 -12.28
CA ALA A 488 -22.83 8.79 -12.56
C ALA A 488 -23.34 8.03 -13.79
N SER A 489 -22.43 7.38 -14.52
CA SER A 489 -22.77 6.58 -15.71
C SER A 489 -21.82 5.39 -15.87
N ALA A 490 -22.18 4.45 -16.72
CA ALA A 490 -21.28 3.39 -17.14
C ALA A 490 -20.02 3.97 -17.85
N VAL A 491 -18.91 3.22 -17.78
CA VAL A 491 -17.60 3.62 -18.37
C VAL A 491 -17.68 3.94 -19.86
N ASP A 492 -18.53 3.23 -20.58
CA ASP A 492 -18.73 3.32 -22.04
C ASP A 492 -19.76 4.39 -22.47
N ASP A 493 -20.14 5.30 -21.55
CA ASP A 493 -21.01 6.46 -21.80
C ASP A 493 -22.35 6.09 -22.45
N GLY A 494 -23.06 5.13 -21.84
CA GLY A 494 -24.42 4.74 -22.23
C GLY A 494 -24.67 3.23 -22.31
N GLY A 495 -23.68 2.39 -22.00
CA GLY A 495 -23.90 0.96 -21.83
C GLY A 495 -24.58 0.60 -20.51
N PRO A 496 -24.89 -0.70 -20.31
CA PRO A 496 -25.49 -1.19 -19.08
C PRO A 496 -24.66 -0.86 -17.84
N ILE A 497 -25.32 -0.46 -16.76
CA ILE A 497 -24.68 -0.29 -15.45
C ILE A 497 -24.57 -1.67 -14.80
N LEU A 498 -23.35 -2.05 -14.43
CA LEU A 498 -23.02 -3.38 -13.91
C LEU A 498 -22.36 -3.29 -12.53
N GLY A 499 -22.45 -4.40 -11.78
CA GLY A 499 -21.73 -4.59 -10.52
C GLY A 499 -22.55 -4.35 -9.25
N PHE A 500 -23.85 -4.12 -9.38
CA PHE A 500 -24.78 -4.09 -8.25
C PHE A 500 -25.32 -5.48 -7.94
N ALA A 501 -25.48 -5.77 -6.66
CA ALA A 501 -26.22 -6.90 -6.13
C ALA A 501 -27.27 -6.39 -5.15
N VAL A 502 -28.44 -7.02 -5.08
CA VAL A 502 -29.47 -6.73 -4.07
C VAL A 502 -29.87 -8.00 -3.31
N ALA A 503 -30.32 -7.85 -2.07
CA ALA A 503 -30.83 -8.92 -1.22
C ALA A 503 -32.06 -8.47 -0.44
N GLY A 504 -32.96 -9.41 -0.17
CA GLY A 504 -34.09 -9.25 0.75
C GLY A 504 -33.74 -9.68 2.17
N GLU A 505 -34.76 -9.90 3.01
CA GLU A 505 -34.59 -10.38 4.39
C GLU A 505 -33.90 -11.75 4.49
N ASP A 506 -33.93 -12.54 3.42
CA ASP A 506 -33.30 -13.86 3.32
C ASP A 506 -31.77 -13.81 3.16
N ARG A 507 -31.18 -12.60 3.09
CA ARG A 507 -29.75 -12.35 2.91
C ARG A 507 -29.14 -12.99 1.66
N LYS A 508 -29.95 -13.34 0.66
CA LYS A 508 -29.48 -13.90 -0.61
C LYS A 508 -29.25 -12.80 -1.62
N PHE A 509 -27.98 -12.43 -1.82
CA PHE A 509 -27.62 -11.45 -2.84
C PHE A 509 -27.70 -12.05 -4.24
N HIS A 510 -28.41 -11.38 -5.13
CA HIS A 510 -28.42 -11.65 -6.56
C HIS A 510 -27.94 -10.41 -7.34
N PRO A 511 -27.33 -10.57 -8.53
CA PRO A 511 -27.02 -9.42 -9.38
C PRO A 511 -28.29 -8.62 -9.67
N ALA A 512 -28.15 -7.30 -9.64
CA ALA A 512 -29.23 -6.34 -9.85
C ALA A 512 -29.12 -5.74 -11.25
N GLU A 513 -30.29 -5.49 -11.84
CA GLU A 513 -30.45 -4.50 -12.90
C GLU A 513 -30.30 -3.12 -12.27
N ALA A 514 -29.59 -2.23 -12.97
CA ALA A 514 -29.32 -0.88 -12.51
C ALA A 514 -29.60 0.11 -13.65
N GLU A 515 -30.55 0.99 -13.44
CA GLU A 515 -30.96 2.01 -14.41
C GLU A 515 -30.99 3.40 -13.77
N HIS A 516 -30.97 4.45 -14.58
CA HIS A 516 -31.24 5.80 -14.09
C HIS A 516 -32.75 6.02 -13.94
N LEU A 517 -33.16 6.73 -12.89
CA LEU A 517 -34.57 7.05 -12.66
C LEU A 517 -35.17 7.81 -13.86
N VAL A 518 -36.26 7.29 -14.43
CA VAL A 518 -36.99 7.98 -15.51
C VAL A 518 -37.88 9.07 -14.91
N THR A 519 -37.59 10.33 -15.23
CA THR A 519 -38.33 11.50 -14.72
C THR A 519 -39.39 12.02 -15.69
N GLY A 520 -39.39 11.54 -16.94
CA GLY A 520 -40.36 11.94 -17.95
C GLY A 520 -39.99 11.46 -19.34
N LYS A 521 -40.56 12.12 -20.36
CA LYS A 521 -40.21 11.92 -21.77
C LYS A 521 -39.92 13.26 -22.42
N ASN A 522 -38.92 13.31 -23.31
CA ASN A 522 -38.64 14.50 -24.11
C ASN A 522 -39.65 14.67 -25.26
N ASP A 523 -39.53 15.77 -26.03
CA ASP A 523 -40.42 16.08 -27.17
C ASP A 523 -40.42 15.01 -28.29
N ARG A 524 -39.41 14.13 -28.31
CA ARG A 524 -39.29 13.00 -29.24
C ARG A 524 -39.83 11.69 -28.65
N GLY A 525 -40.45 11.74 -27.47
CA GLY A 525 -40.98 10.58 -26.76
C GLY A 525 -39.92 9.69 -26.10
N GLN A 526 -38.65 10.11 -26.07
CA GLN A 526 -37.56 9.34 -25.47
C GLN A 526 -37.54 9.55 -23.95
N PRO A 527 -37.21 8.52 -23.15
CA PRO A 527 -37.07 8.66 -21.70
C PRO A 527 -36.08 9.76 -21.34
N GLN A 528 -36.49 10.64 -20.43
CA GLN A 528 -35.61 11.56 -19.74
C GLN A 528 -35.27 10.95 -18.39
N THR A 529 -33.97 10.86 -18.08
CA THR A 529 -33.49 10.23 -16.85
C THR A 529 -32.77 11.22 -15.93
N ASP A 530 -32.87 10.99 -14.62
CA ASP A 530 -32.02 11.63 -13.62
C ASP A 530 -30.79 10.76 -13.37
N LYS A 531 -29.63 11.21 -13.86
CA LYS A 531 -28.36 10.51 -13.70
C LYS A 531 -27.79 10.53 -12.28
N LYS A 532 -28.44 11.26 -11.35
CA LYS A 532 -28.13 11.23 -9.92
C LYS A 532 -28.93 10.20 -9.15
N VAL A 533 -29.86 9.48 -9.77
CA VAL A 533 -30.66 8.47 -9.08
C VAL A 533 -30.54 7.14 -9.82
N LEU A 534 -30.03 6.13 -9.13
CA LEU A 534 -29.96 4.76 -9.63
C LEU A 534 -31.12 3.94 -9.05
N VAL A 535 -31.85 3.25 -9.89
CA VAL A 535 -32.91 2.31 -9.52
C VAL A 535 -32.35 0.90 -9.64
N LEU A 536 -32.34 0.16 -8.54
CA LEU A 536 -31.80 -1.20 -8.44
C LEU A 536 -32.92 -2.20 -8.21
N SER A 537 -33.01 -3.22 -9.06
CA SER A 537 -34.02 -4.29 -8.94
C SER A 537 -33.42 -5.63 -9.36
N SER A 538 -34.08 -6.73 -9.00
CA SER A 538 -33.70 -8.07 -9.50
C SER A 538 -34.93 -8.97 -9.55
N PRO A 539 -35.18 -9.70 -10.65
CA PRO A 539 -36.30 -10.65 -10.73
C PRO A 539 -36.13 -11.83 -9.74
N MET A 540 -34.93 -12.00 -9.19
CA MET A 540 -34.65 -13.00 -8.16
C MET A 540 -35.01 -12.52 -6.74
N VAL A 541 -35.23 -11.22 -6.54
CA VAL A 541 -35.41 -10.58 -5.22
C VAL A 541 -36.63 -9.68 -5.27
N ALA A 542 -37.79 -10.21 -4.89
CA ALA A 542 -39.06 -9.50 -4.97
C ALA A 542 -39.13 -8.26 -4.05
N HIS A 543 -38.46 -8.29 -2.90
CA HIS A 543 -38.45 -7.22 -1.90
C HIS A 543 -37.00 -6.90 -1.50
N PRO A 544 -36.26 -6.14 -2.31
CA PRO A 544 -34.86 -5.82 -2.04
C PRO A 544 -34.76 -4.79 -0.90
N ILE A 545 -33.92 -5.05 0.11
CA ILE A 545 -33.71 -4.15 1.26
C ILE A 545 -32.26 -3.66 1.39
N HIS A 546 -31.30 -4.40 0.83
CA HIS A 546 -29.90 -4.01 0.85
C HIS A 546 -29.24 -4.21 -0.51
N TYR A 547 -28.23 -3.39 -0.81
CA TYR A 547 -27.38 -3.51 -1.98
C TYR A 547 -25.89 -3.68 -1.62
N ARG A 548 -25.13 -4.21 -2.57
CA ARG A 548 -23.66 -4.21 -2.60
C ARG A 548 -23.19 -3.80 -3.98
N TYR A 549 -22.16 -2.96 -4.07
CA TYR A 549 -21.56 -2.54 -5.34
C TYR A 549 -20.09 -2.98 -5.46
N ALA A 550 -19.71 -3.47 -6.65
CA ALA A 550 -18.37 -3.97 -6.97
C ALA A 550 -17.87 -4.99 -5.93
N TRP A 551 -18.73 -5.94 -5.56
CA TRP A 551 -18.51 -6.85 -4.43
C TRP A 551 -17.90 -8.19 -4.86
N GLY A 552 -16.58 -8.32 -4.66
CA GLY A 552 -15.79 -9.50 -5.00
C GLY A 552 -14.30 -9.18 -4.97
N ARG A 553 -13.37 -10.11 -5.24
CA ARG A 553 -11.93 -9.75 -5.26
C ARG A 553 -11.53 -9.00 -6.53
N SER A 554 -12.02 -9.47 -7.68
CA SER A 554 -11.89 -8.85 -8.99
C SER A 554 -13.31 -8.64 -9.53
N PRO A 555 -14.05 -7.68 -8.96
CA PRO A 555 -15.51 -7.62 -9.06
C PRO A 555 -15.96 -7.16 -10.45
N LEU A 556 -17.19 -7.48 -10.84
CA LEU A 556 -17.89 -6.80 -11.92
C LEU A 556 -18.27 -5.39 -11.43
N GLY A 557 -18.18 -4.39 -12.31
CA GLY A 557 -18.41 -3.00 -11.92
C GLY A 557 -17.85 -2.03 -12.96
N ASN A 558 -18.67 -1.08 -13.42
CA ASN A 558 -18.30 -0.10 -14.45
C ASN A 558 -18.92 1.28 -14.21
N LEU A 559 -19.40 1.58 -13.02
CA LEU A 559 -20.02 2.87 -12.70
C LEU A 559 -18.93 3.87 -12.32
N GLN A 560 -19.04 5.09 -12.82
CA GLN A 560 -18.08 6.15 -12.60
C GLN A 560 -18.77 7.51 -12.62
N ALA A 561 -18.04 8.56 -12.22
CA ALA A 561 -18.46 9.93 -12.41
C ALA A 561 -18.76 10.21 -13.90
N GLU A 562 -19.92 10.83 -14.18
CA GLU A 562 -20.34 11.10 -15.56
C GLU A 562 -19.30 11.97 -16.30
N ARG A 563 -19.00 11.63 -17.56
CA ARG A 563 -18.02 12.31 -18.44
C ARG A 563 -16.57 12.31 -17.95
N VAL A 564 -16.24 11.48 -16.95
CA VAL A 564 -14.85 11.28 -16.50
C VAL A 564 -14.58 9.79 -16.39
N THR A 565 -13.85 9.24 -17.35
CA THR A 565 -13.64 7.79 -17.50
C THR A 565 -12.68 7.15 -16.49
N ASP A 566 -12.36 7.85 -15.41
CA ASP A 566 -11.27 7.48 -14.51
C ASP A 566 -11.54 7.85 -13.04
N ILE A 567 -12.81 8.04 -12.68
CA ILE A 567 -13.24 8.23 -11.29
C ILE A 567 -14.35 7.21 -11.00
N PRO A 568 -13.99 5.98 -10.59
CA PRO A 568 -14.96 4.92 -10.35
C PRO A 568 -15.83 5.21 -9.13
N PHE A 569 -17.06 4.72 -9.14
CA PHE A 569 -17.91 4.66 -7.97
C PHE A 569 -17.29 3.72 -6.94
N ALA A 570 -17.25 4.13 -5.67
CA ALA A 570 -16.53 3.37 -4.66
C ALA A 570 -17.24 2.05 -4.32
N THR A 571 -16.45 1.04 -3.93
CA THR A 571 -16.96 -0.23 -3.38
C THR A 571 -17.66 0.05 -2.07
N GLN A 572 -18.94 -0.29 -1.98
CA GLN A 572 -19.78 0.03 -0.82
C GLN A 572 -20.99 -0.89 -0.75
N ARG A 573 -21.68 -0.85 0.39
CA ARG A 573 -22.88 -1.64 0.68
C ARG A 573 -23.81 -0.89 1.63
N SER A 574 -25.02 -1.41 1.80
CA SER A 574 -26.00 -0.89 2.77
C SER A 574 -26.34 -1.85 3.91
N ASP A 575 -25.77 -3.07 3.91
CA ASP A 575 -25.95 -4.06 4.98
C ASP A 575 -24.76 -4.06 5.95
N ASP A 576 -24.95 -4.64 7.13
CA ASP A 576 -23.91 -4.88 8.14
C ASP A 576 -23.56 -6.37 8.28
N TRP A 577 -24.00 -7.22 7.35
CA TRP A 577 -23.87 -8.68 7.47
C TRP A 577 -22.44 -9.17 7.23
N SER A 578 -22.01 -10.16 8.00
CA SER A 578 -20.69 -10.78 7.82
C SER A 578 -20.62 -11.62 6.53
N LEU A 579 -19.39 -11.90 6.09
CA LEU A 579 -19.13 -12.84 4.99
C LEU A 579 -19.71 -14.23 5.29
N GLU A 580 -19.65 -14.63 6.56
CA GLU A 580 -20.01 -15.96 7.04
C GLU A 580 -21.52 -16.20 7.08
N ASN A 581 -22.30 -15.14 7.23
CA ASN A 581 -23.76 -15.23 7.43
C ASN A 581 -24.57 -14.85 6.19
N VAL A 582 -23.91 -14.83 5.03
CA VAL A 582 -24.52 -14.59 3.71
C VAL A 582 -24.21 -15.80 2.81
N PRO A 583 -25.20 -16.49 2.21
CA PRO A 583 -26.65 -16.35 2.38
C PRO A 583 -27.21 -17.10 3.60
N LEU A 584 -28.46 -16.79 3.98
CA LEU A 584 -29.13 -17.42 5.13
C LEU A 584 -29.37 -18.93 4.93
N GLY A 585 -29.25 -19.70 6.02
CA GLY A 585 -29.52 -21.15 6.04
C GLY A 585 -28.39 -22.02 5.49
N VAL A 586 -27.24 -21.42 5.14
CA VAL A 586 -26.02 -22.17 4.76
C VAL A 586 -25.44 -22.89 5.96
N HIS A 587 -25.36 -22.21 7.11
CA HIS A 587 -24.84 -22.76 8.36
C HIS A 587 -25.99 -23.05 9.34
N GLU A 588 -25.78 -24.04 10.21
CA GLU A 588 -26.79 -24.45 11.21
C GLU A 588 -26.98 -23.39 12.29
N GLU A 589 -25.92 -22.64 12.58
CA GLU A 589 -25.88 -21.53 13.53
C GLU A 589 -25.23 -20.31 12.89
N GLU A 590 -25.47 -19.14 13.45
CA GLU A 590 -24.80 -17.89 13.04
C GLU A 590 -23.32 -17.95 13.39
N ILE A 591 -22.45 -17.71 12.40
CA ILE A 591 -21.01 -17.75 12.59
C ILE A 591 -20.49 -16.33 12.76
N THR A 592 -19.81 -16.09 13.87
CA THR A 592 -19.23 -14.78 14.22
C THR A 592 -17.71 -14.79 14.19
N THR A 593 -17.10 -15.80 13.58
CA THR A 593 -15.65 -15.99 13.51
C THR A 593 -15.24 -16.49 12.12
N LYS A 594 -13.94 -16.66 11.87
CA LYS A 594 -13.43 -17.16 10.58
C LYS A 594 -13.95 -18.57 10.27
N LEU A 595 -14.52 -18.75 9.06
CA LEU A 595 -14.94 -20.07 8.58
C LEU A 595 -13.78 -21.07 8.55
N ASP A 596 -14.07 -22.28 9.01
CA ASP A 596 -13.22 -23.42 8.71
C ASP A 596 -13.36 -23.86 7.24
N SER A 597 -12.45 -24.74 6.80
CA SER A 597 -12.41 -25.22 5.41
C SER A 597 -13.68 -25.95 4.96
N GLN A 598 -14.42 -26.62 5.86
CA GLN A 598 -15.66 -27.30 5.53
C GLN A 598 -16.81 -26.32 5.41
N GLN A 599 -16.93 -25.39 6.35
CA GLN A 599 -17.90 -24.30 6.33
C GLN A 599 -17.71 -23.44 5.07
N GLN A 600 -16.48 -23.05 4.75
CA GLN A 600 -16.17 -22.28 3.55
C GLN A 600 -16.59 -23.01 2.27
N ARG A 601 -16.33 -24.33 2.17
CA ARG A 601 -16.79 -25.12 1.02
C ARG A 601 -18.32 -25.14 0.93
N LYS A 602 -19.02 -25.33 2.05
CA LYS A 602 -20.50 -25.34 2.10
C LYS A 602 -21.08 -24.01 1.62
N LEU A 603 -20.47 -22.89 2.03
CA LEU A 603 -20.83 -21.55 1.57
C LEU A 603 -20.65 -21.39 0.06
N LEU A 604 -19.46 -21.73 -0.46
CA LEU A 604 -19.17 -21.61 -1.89
C LEU A 604 -20.10 -22.48 -2.75
N ASP A 605 -20.39 -23.70 -2.31
CA ASP A 605 -21.31 -24.59 -3.02
C ASP A 605 -22.75 -24.07 -3.02
N ALA A 606 -23.20 -23.42 -1.94
CA ALA A 606 -24.51 -22.77 -1.89
C ALA A 606 -24.60 -21.58 -2.87
N LEU A 607 -23.57 -20.74 -2.91
CA LEU A 607 -23.51 -19.59 -3.81
C LEU A 607 -23.44 -20.01 -5.30
N ARG A 608 -22.68 -21.06 -5.62
CA ARG A 608 -22.66 -21.64 -6.97
C ARG A 608 -24.03 -22.15 -7.40
N LYS A 609 -24.75 -22.83 -6.49
CA LYS A 609 -26.12 -23.29 -6.77
C LYS A 609 -27.05 -22.11 -7.03
N GLN A 610 -26.92 -21.04 -6.25
CA GLN A 610 -27.70 -19.82 -6.45
C GLN A 610 -27.44 -19.16 -7.81
N ASP A 611 -26.18 -19.14 -8.28
CA ASP A 611 -25.85 -18.71 -9.64
C ASP A 611 -26.51 -19.60 -10.71
N VAL A 612 -26.44 -20.93 -10.55
CA VAL A 612 -27.08 -21.89 -11.47
C VAL A 612 -28.60 -21.73 -11.50
N GLU A 613 -29.25 -21.60 -10.34
CA GLU A 613 -30.70 -21.41 -10.22
C GLU A 613 -31.15 -20.13 -10.93
N ARG A 614 -30.42 -19.03 -10.76
CA ARG A 614 -30.68 -17.78 -11.47
C ARG A 614 -30.56 -17.95 -12.99
N ILE A 615 -29.48 -18.59 -13.46
CA ILE A 615 -29.26 -18.81 -14.90
C ILE A 615 -30.38 -19.65 -15.51
N LEU A 616 -30.82 -20.71 -14.83
CA LEU A 616 -31.92 -21.55 -15.27
C LEU A 616 -33.24 -20.76 -15.35
N ARG A 617 -33.56 -19.96 -14.33
CA ARG A 617 -34.76 -19.11 -14.35
C ARG A 617 -34.75 -18.12 -15.51
N GLN A 618 -33.62 -17.43 -15.72
CA GLN A 618 -33.45 -16.49 -16.83
C GLN A 618 -33.61 -17.19 -18.20
N ALA A 619 -33.11 -18.41 -18.35
CA ALA A 619 -33.30 -19.19 -19.57
C ALA A 619 -34.76 -19.61 -19.79
N GLU A 620 -35.50 -19.95 -18.74
CA GLU A 620 -36.93 -20.26 -18.81
C GLU A 620 -37.77 -19.04 -19.18
N GLU A 621 -37.47 -17.87 -18.62
CA GLU A 621 -38.11 -16.59 -18.96
C GLU A 621 -37.88 -16.21 -20.42
N LEU A 622 -36.62 -16.31 -20.90
CA LEU A 622 -36.29 -16.08 -22.31
C LEU A 622 -37.02 -17.05 -23.23
N LYS A 623 -37.16 -18.32 -22.84
CA LYS A 623 -37.92 -19.31 -23.61
C LYS A 623 -39.42 -18.99 -23.63
N ALA A 624 -39.98 -18.50 -22.53
CA ALA A 624 -41.39 -18.09 -22.48
C ALA A 624 -41.66 -16.87 -23.38
N VAL A 625 -40.72 -15.91 -23.45
CA VAL A 625 -40.81 -14.76 -24.35
C VAL A 625 -40.60 -15.15 -25.82
N ALA A 626 -39.70 -16.11 -26.09
CA ALA A 626 -39.41 -16.58 -27.45
C ALA A 626 -40.46 -17.56 -28.02
N GLY A 627 -41.26 -18.22 -27.17
CA GLY A 627 -42.30 -19.19 -27.56
C GLY A 627 -43.63 -18.57 -28.00
N GLY A 628 -43.62 -17.32 -28.44
CA GLY A 628 -44.77 -16.54 -28.93
C GLY A 628 -44.95 -16.52 -30.45
N ASP A 629 -44.20 -17.33 -31.21
CA ASP A 629 -44.45 -17.65 -32.64
C ASP A 629 -43.95 -19.07 -32.98
#